data_AF-A0A2D4JAG1-F1
#
_entry.id   AF-A0A2D4JAG1-F1
#
_cell.length_a   1.000
_cell.length_b   1.000
_cell.length_c   1.000
_cell.angle_alpha   90.00
_cell.angle_beta   90.00
_cell.angle_gamma   90.00
#
_symmetry.space_group_name_H-M   'P 1'
#
loop_
_entity.id
_entity.type
_entity.pdbx_description
1 polymer ?
#
loop_
_entity_poly.entity_id
_entity_poly.type
_entity_poly.pdbx_seq_one_letter_code
_entity_poly.pdbx_strand_id
1 'polypeptide(L)'
;MWKCAIGYWLNLWVRLPDYYLGQCLWWDDFHSPWALNIHAKLMKIGVSPIEAFILGPDAAKSLIFQRLDDIERQQNLALGVGICSPFSLGIIPLMLSPKYLSALSFIKYRLAFLKARF
;
A
#
# COMPACT_ATOMS: atom_id res chain seq x y z
N MET A 1 12.36 8.93 -4.61
CA MET A 1 12.98 9.54 -3.41
C MET A 1 13.29 8.53 -2.30
N TRP A 2 12.35 7.70 -1.87
CA TRP A 2 12.56 6.77 -0.73
C TRP A 2 13.72 5.77 -0.90
N LYS A 3 13.89 5.18 -2.09
CA LYS A 3 15.03 4.30 -2.39
C LYS A 3 16.40 4.97 -2.12
N CYS A 4 16.52 6.25 -2.46
CA CYS A 4 17.76 7.02 -2.26
C CYS A 4 17.99 7.33 -0.77
N ALA A 5 16.95 7.75 -0.05
CA ALA A 5 17.02 8.03 1.39
C ALA A 5 17.42 6.77 2.19
N ILE A 6 16.78 5.64 1.91
CA ILE A 6 17.07 4.36 2.56
C ILE A 6 18.44 3.83 2.14
N GLY A 7 18.81 3.98 0.86
CA GLY A 7 20.14 3.57 0.39
C GLY A 7 21.28 4.37 1.05
N TYR A 8 21.10 5.69 1.21
CA TYR A 8 22.04 6.52 1.96
C TYR A 8 22.12 6.11 3.43
N TRP A 9 20.96 5.86 4.04
CA TRP A 9 20.87 5.40 5.42
C TRP A 9 21.55 4.03 5.64
N LEU A 10 21.33 3.04 4.78
CA LEU A 10 22.03 1.75 4.84
C LEU A 10 23.54 1.91 4.64
N ASN A 11 23.98 2.85 3.79
CA ASN A 11 25.40 3.14 3.65
C ASN A 11 26.01 3.75 4.92
N LEU A 12 25.24 4.49 5.72
CA LEU A 12 25.70 4.97 7.03
C LEU A 12 25.96 3.82 7.99
N TRP A 13 25.17 2.74 7.93
CA TRP A 13 25.41 1.53 8.73
C TRP A 13 26.75 0.86 8.41
N VAL A 14 27.13 0.81 7.13
CA VAL A 14 28.42 0.24 6.71
C VAL A 14 29.59 1.11 7.16
N ARG A 15 29.40 2.44 7.18
CA ARG A 15 30.44 3.42 7.53
C ARG A 15 30.62 3.63 9.04
N LEU A 16 29.64 3.25 9.85
CA LEU A 16 29.68 3.29 11.31
C LEU A 16 29.71 1.86 11.83
N PRO A 17 30.87 1.16 11.74
CA PRO A 17 30.99 -0.26 11.99
C PRO A 17 30.81 -0.64 13.46
N ASP A 18 30.70 0.34 14.37
CA ASP A 18 30.30 0.09 15.74
C ASP A 18 28.85 -0.37 15.76
N TYR A 19 28.69 -1.70 15.72
CA TYR A 19 27.43 -2.45 15.71
C TYR A 19 26.42 -1.95 16.76
N TYR A 20 26.90 -1.37 17.86
CA TYR A 20 26.10 -0.77 18.92
C TYR A 20 25.50 0.59 18.53
N LEU A 21 26.22 1.45 17.81
CA LEU A 21 25.74 2.78 17.40
C LEU A 21 24.56 2.68 16.42
N GLY A 22 24.61 1.72 15.50
CA GLY A 22 23.50 1.43 14.58
C GLY A 22 22.24 0.98 15.30
N GLN A 23 22.37 0.18 16.38
CA GLN A 23 21.26 -0.30 17.21
C GLN A 23 20.74 0.77 18.18
N CYS A 24 21.63 1.59 18.77
CA CYS A 24 21.26 2.72 19.62
C CYS A 24 20.40 3.75 18.87
N LEU A 25 20.64 3.97 17.57
CA LEU A 25 19.81 4.82 16.71
C LEU A 25 18.34 4.36 16.59
N TRP A 26 18.03 3.12 16.96
CA TRP A 26 16.66 2.59 16.98
C TRP A 26 16.04 2.52 18.37
N TRP A 27 16.87 2.52 19.41
CA TRP A 27 16.44 2.33 20.80
C TRP A 27 16.34 3.66 21.56
N ASP A 28 17.07 4.69 21.13
CA ASP A 28 16.86 6.04 21.64
C ASP A 28 15.55 6.61 21.12
N ASP A 29 14.80 7.27 22.01
CA ASP A 29 13.68 8.14 21.66
C ASP A 29 14.12 9.01 20.48
N PHE A 30 13.57 8.75 19.27
CA PHE A 30 14.12 9.26 18.02
C PHE A 30 14.26 10.80 18.03
N HIS A 31 15.43 11.31 18.46
CA HIS A 31 15.70 12.75 18.45
C HIS A 31 15.75 13.30 17.01
N SER A 32 16.05 12.43 16.04
CA SER A 32 16.01 12.77 14.62
C SER A 32 14.64 12.43 14.02
N PRO A 33 13.88 13.43 13.52
CA PRO A 33 12.63 13.17 12.80
C PRO A 33 12.85 12.35 11.51
N TRP A 34 14.08 12.31 10.99
CA TRP A 34 14.42 11.52 9.82
C TRP A 34 14.49 10.02 10.12
N ALA A 35 15.06 9.65 11.27
CA ALA A 35 15.12 8.26 11.72
C ALA A 35 13.71 7.71 12.00
N LEU A 36 12.86 8.50 12.66
CA LEU A 36 11.45 8.18 12.87
C LEU A 36 10.71 7.92 11.54
N ASN A 37 10.92 8.77 10.54
CA ASN A 37 10.30 8.63 9.23
C ASN A 37 10.77 7.38 8.48
N ILE A 38 12.07 7.04 8.56
CA ILE A 38 12.61 5.81 7.98
C ILE A 38 12.03 4.59 8.70
N HIS A 39 12.01 4.60 10.04
CA HIS A 39 11.43 3.53 10.84
C HIS A 39 9.96 3.30 10.47
N ALA A 40 9.15 4.35 10.50
CA ALA A 40 7.73 4.28 10.13
C ALA A 40 7.54 3.79 8.69
N LYS A 41 8.44 4.18 7.76
CA LYS A 41 8.39 3.71 6.38
C LYS A 41 8.72 2.22 6.26
N LEU A 42 9.74 1.75 6.99
CA LEU A 42 10.15 0.34 7.02
C LEU A 42 9.03 -0.56 7.60
N MET A 43 8.41 -0.12 8.70
CA MET A 43 7.25 -0.79 9.26
C MET A 43 6.06 -0.84 8.29
N LYS A 44 5.80 0.26 7.55
CA LYS A 44 4.75 0.29 6.51
C LYS A 44 4.99 -0.68 5.35
N ILE A 45 6.25 -0.98 5.02
CA ILE A 45 6.60 -1.95 3.97
C ILE A 45 6.77 -3.38 4.52
N GLY A 46 6.49 -3.59 5.81
CA GLY A 46 6.56 -4.90 6.46
C GLY A 46 7.99 -5.40 6.70
N VAL A 47 8.95 -4.49 6.86
CA VAL A 47 10.35 -4.83 7.13
C VAL A 47 10.68 -4.38 8.54
N SER A 48 10.95 -5.33 9.43
CA SER A 48 11.43 -4.99 10.76
C SER A 48 12.87 -4.47 10.66
N PRO A 49 13.20 -3.35 11.33
CA PRO A 49 14.57 -2.88 11.54
C PRO A 49 15.57 -3.96 11.95
N ILE A 50 15.12 -4.85 12.84
CA ILE A 50 15.93 -5.93 13.42
C ILE A 50 16.19 -7.00 12.37
N GLU A 51 15.17 -7.37 11.59
CA GLU A 51 15.30 -8.35 10.51
C GLU A 51 16.23 -7.82 9.40
N ALA A 52 16.05 -6.55 9.02
CA ALA A 52 16.93 -5.87 8.07
C ALA A 52 18.38 -5.82 8.58
N PHE A 53 18.55 -5.63 9.89
CA PHE A 53 19.87 -5.66 10.52
C PHE A 53 20.51 -7.06 10.45
N ILE A 54 19.77 -8.11 10.81
CA ILE A 54 20.26 -9.51 10.78
C ILE A 54 20.65 -9.93 9.35
N LEU A 55 19.89 -9.49 8.34
CA LEU A 55 20.16 -9.79 6.93
C LEU A 55 21.46 -9.16 6.40
N GLY A 56 21.94 -8.09 7.04
CA GLY A 56 23.04 -7.29 6.54
C GLY A 56 22.64 -6.29 5.46
N PRO A 57 23.49 -5.29 5.19
CA PRO A 57 23.12 -4.07 4.45
C PRO A 57 22.72 -4.34 2.99
N ASP A 58 23.42 -5.23 2.29
CA ASP A 58 23.14 -5.51 0.88
C ASP A 58 21.84 -6.30 0.68
N ALA A 59 21.61 -7.33 1.49
CA ALA A 59 20.40 -8.13 1.45
C ALA A 59 19.17 -7.34 1.94
N ALA A 60 19.34 -6.51 2.98
CA ALA A 60 18.30 -5.60 3.43
C ALA A 60 17.93 -4.59 2.34
N LYS A 61 18.92 -4.02 1.64
CA LYS A 61 18.69 -3.09 0.54
C LYS A 61 17.86 -3.73 -0.59
N SER A 62 18.24 -4.93 -1.03
CA SER A 62 17.49 -5.63 -2.09
C SER A 62 16.06 -5.93 -1.66
N LEU A 63 15.86 -6.39 -0.42
CA LEU A 63 14.54 -6.72 0.11
C LEU A 63 13.65 -5.48 0.23
N ILE A 64 14.18 -4.38 0.77
CA ILE A 64 13.43 -3.12 0.90
C ILE A 64 13.07 -2.56 -0.47
N PHE A 65 13.98 -2.61 -1.45
CA PHE A 65 13.71 -2.10 -2.79
C PHE A 65 12.65 -2.92 -3.51
N GLN A 66 12.72 -4.25 -3.39
CA GLN A 66 11.71 -5.15 -3.92
C GLN A 66 10.33 -4.84 -3.31
N ARG A 67 10.23 -4.70 -1.99
CA ARG A 67 8.97 -4.37 -1.31
C ARG A 67 8.40 -3.02 -1.75
N LEU A 68 9.25 -2.02 -1.96
CA LEU A 68 8.82 -0.72 -2.48
C LEU A 68 8.24 -0.84 -3.90
N ASP A 69 8.88 -1.63 -4.77
CA ASP A 69 8.41 -1.86 -6.14
C ASP A 69 7.10 -2.64 -6.17
N ASP A 70 6.94 -3.63 -5.29
CA ASP A 70 5.71 -4.41 -5.17
C ASP A 70 4.53 -3.52 -4.72
N ILE A 71 4.75 -2.61 -3.77
CA ILE A 71 3.72 -1.67 -3.32
C ILE A 71 3.35 -0.69 -4.43
N GLU A 72 4.33 -0.18 -5.19
CA GLU A 72 4.07 0.69 -6.33
C GLU A 72 3.26 -0.04 -7.41
N ARG A 73 3.60 -1.30 -7.70
CA ARG A 73 2.81 -2.15 -8.61
C ARG A 73 1.40 -2.38 -8.09
N GLN A 74 1.23 -2.66 -6.80
CA GLN A 74 -0.09 -2.84 -6.19
C GLN A 74 -0.93 -1.56 -6.27
N GLN A 75 -0.32 -0.39 -6.07
CA GLN A 75 -1.01 0.90 -6.21
C GLN A 75 -1.42 1.15 -7.67
N ASN A 76 -0.54 0.88 -8.62
CA ASN A 76 -0.84 1.00 -10.05
C ASN A 76 -1.95 0.02 -10.48
N LEU A 77 -1.92 -1.21 -9.96
CA LEU A 77 -3.00 -2.19 -10.17
C LEU A 77 -4.31 -1.73 -9.54
N ALA A 78 -4.28 -1.20 -8.30
CA ALA A 78 -5.46 -0.69 -7.60
C ALA A 78 -6.10 0.49 -8.36
N LEU A 79 -5.30 1.40 -8.91
CA LEU A 79 -5.78 2.47 -9.79
C LEU A 79 -6.33 1.92 -11.12
N GLY A 80 -5.80 0.79 -11.59
CA GLY A 80 -6.26 0.05 -12.78
C GLY A 80 -7.50 -0.85 -12.55
N VAL A 81 -8.01 -0.99 -11.33
CA VAL A 81 -9.20 -1.84 -11.00
C VAL A 81 -10.47 -1.40 -11.74
N GLY A 82 -10.48 -0.22 -12.34
CA GLY A 82 -11.54 0.22 -13.25
C GLY A 82 -11.67 -0.61 -14.53
N ILE A 83 -10.63 -1.33 -14.99
CA ILE A 83 -10.62 -1.96 -16.33
C ILE A 83 -11.50 -3.22 -16.39
N CYS A 84 -11.59 -3.98 -15.29
CA CYS A 84 -12.41 -5.20 -15.22
C CYS A 84 -13.80 -4.97 -14.63
N SER A 85 -14.24 -3.72 -14.46
CA SER A 85 -15.65 -3.49 -14.13
C SER A 85 -16.51 -3.92 -15.33
N PRO A 86 -17.67 -4.57 -15.12
CA PRO A 86 -18.61 -4.87 -16.20
C PRO A 86 -18.99 -3.61 -17.01
N PHE A 87 -18.87 -2.44 -16.36
CA PHE A 87 -19.06 -1.11 -16.93
C PHE A 87 -18.03 -0.77 -18.02
N SER A 88 -16.76 -1.08 -17.76
CA SER A 88 -15.65 -0.78 -18.66
C SER A 88 -15.50 -1.81 -19.78
N LEU A 89 -15.94 -3.05 -19.54
CA LEU A 89 -15.90 -4.13 -20.53
C LEU A 89 -17.08 -4.11 -21.51
N GLY A 90 -17.99 -3.14 -21.39
CA GLY A 90 -19.19 -3.07 -22.24
C GLY A 90 -20.17 -4.23 -22.01
N ILE A 91 -19.97 -5.02 -20.95
CA ILE A 91 -20.84 -6.14 -20.57
C ILE A 91 -21.92 -5.61 -19.62
N ILE A 92 -22.58 -4.52 -20.01
CA ILE A 92 -23.84 -4.13 -19.40
C ILE A 92 -24.93 -4.59 -20.37
N PRO A 93 -25.74 -5.61 -20.04
CA PRO A 93 -27.00 -5.76 -20.75
C PRO A 93 -27.76 -4.45 -20.53
N LEU A 94 -28.15 -3.77 -21.62
CA LEU A 94 -28.98 -2.55 -21.58
C LEU A 94 -29.97 -2.70 -20.43
N MET A 95 -29.79 -1.91 -19.36
CA MET A 95 -30.67 -1.95 -18.19
C MET A 95 -32.02 -1.38 -18.60
N LEU A 96 -32.78 -2.16 -19.37
CA LEU A 96 -34.20 -1.98 -19.54
C LEU A 96 -34.78 -2.09 -18.15
N SER A 97 -35.60 -1.10 -17.76
CA SER A 97 -36.30 -1.14 -16.49
C SER A 97 -36.99 -2.50 -16.37
N PRO A 98 -36.74 -3.28 -15.33
CA PRO A 98 -37.34 -4.60 -15.20
C PRO A 98 -38.87 -4.47 -15.32
N LYS A 99 -39.50 -5.27 -16.20
CA LYS A 99 -40.96 -5.22 -16.44
C LYS A 99 -41.79 -5.41 -15.16
N TYR A 100 -41.21 -6.00 -14.12
CA TYR A 100 -41.86 -6.13 -12.80
C TYR A 100 -41.96 -4.81 -12.04
N LEU A 101 -41.10 -3.81 -12.31
CA LEU A 101 -41.22 -2.48 -11.71
C LEU A 101 -42.42 -1.71 -12.26
N SER A 102 -42.77 -1.91 -13.55
CA SER A 102 -44.01 -1.37 -14.11
C SER A 102 -45.26 -2.00 -13.50
N ALA A 103 -45.18 -3.23 -12.97
CA ALA A 103 -46.28 -3.89 -12.27
C ALA A 103 -46.52 -3.36 -10.85
N LEU A 104 -45.53 -2.67 -10.26
CA LEU A 104 -45.71 -2.00 -8.97
C LEU A 104 -46.46 -0.68 -9.18
N SER A 105 -47.70 -0.59 -8.72
CA SER A 105 -48.54 0.60 -8.86
C SER A 105 -48.04 1.79 -8.02
N PHE A 106 -47.35 1.55 -6.91
CA PHE A 106 -46.90 2.60 -6.00
C PHE A 106 -45.40 2.92 -6.14
N ILE A 107 -45.10 4.21 -6.32
CA ILE A 107 -43.75 4.76 -6.46
C ILE A 107 -42.86 4.42 -5.26
N LYS A 108 -43.43 4.39 -4.04
CA LYS A 108 -42.71 4.08 -2.80
C LYS A 108 -42.07 2.68 -2.83
N TYR A 109 -42.76 1.68 -3.38
CA TYR A 109 -42.23 0.31 -3.49
C TYR A 109 -41.18 0.20 -4.60
N ARG A 110 -41.34 0.94 -5.70
CA ARG A 110 -40.31 1.02 -6.76
C ARG A 110 -38.99 1.58 -6.22
N LEU A 111 -39.06 2.65 -5.44
CA LEU A 111 -37.88 3.28 -4.83
C LEU A 111 -37.21 2.37 -3.78
N ALA A 112 -37.99 1.67 -2.97
CA ALA A 112 -37.45 0.70 -2.00
C ALA A 112 -36.70 -0.45 -2.71
N PHE A 113 -37.25 -0.98 -3.79
CA PHE A 113 -36.60 -2.03 -4.58
C PHE A 113 -35.34 -1.56 -5.30
N LEU A 114 -35.32 -0.33 -5.81
CA LEU A 114 -34.13 0.26 -6.42
C LEU A 114 -33.02 0.44 -5.38
N LYS A 115 -33.36 0.93 -4.17
CA LYS A 115 -32.41 1.08 -3.06
C LYS A 115 -31.92 -0.24 -2.46
N ALA A 116 -32.64 -1.34 -2.62
CA ALA A 116 -32.19 -2.64 -2.15
C ALA A 116 -31.25 -3.34 -3.14
N ARG A 117 -31.22 -2.88 -4.40
CA ARG A 117 -30.46 -3.50 -5.49
C ARG A 117 -29.08 -2.85 -5.70
N PHE A 118 -28.92 -1.60 -5.30
CA PHE A 118 -27.69 -0.80 -5.40
C PHE A 118 -27.34 -0.24 -4.02
#